data_AF-A0A538RGI8-F1
#
_entry.id   AF-A0A538RGI8-F1
#
_cell.length_a   1.000
_cell.length_b   1.000
_cell.length_c   1.000
_cell.angle_alpha   90.00
_cell.angle_beta   90.00
_cell.angle_gamma   90.00
#
_symmetry.space_group_name_H-M   'P 1'
#
loop_
_entity.id
_entity.type
_entity.pdbx_description
1 polymer ?
#
loop_
_entity_poly.entity_id
_entity_poly.type
_entity_poly.pdbx_seq_one_letter_code
_entity_poly.pdbx_strand_id
1 'polypeptide(L)'
;MNSSIAEVFDAALALSDEDRGRLAEKLVESLDQAIDPATEDVWAAEIERRLARIDAGQARWLTLDEAVTRLHRAARVERAISSPR
;
A
#
# COMPACT_ATOMS: atom_id res chain seq x y z
N MET A 1 25.31 12.54 7.32
CA MET A 1 24.44 12.67 8.51
C MET A 1 23.42 11.55 8.45
N ASN A 2 23.27 10.77 9.51
CA ASN A 2 22.29 9.67 9.56
C ASN A 2 21.18 10.10 10.53
N SER A 3 20.14 10.75 10.00
CA SER A 3 18.97 11.14 10.80
C SER A 3 18.15 9.92 11.16
N SER A 4 17.60 9.89 12.37
CA SER A 4 16.69 8.80 12.76
C SER A 4 15.37 8.88 11.99
N ILE A 5 14.65 7.76 11.85
CA ILE A 5 13.33 7.74 11.20
C ILE A 5 12.37 8.71 11.90
N ALA A 6 12.44 8.80 13.24
CA ALA A 6 11.62 9.70 14.03
C ALA A 6 11.90 11.18 13.67
N GLU A 7 13.18 11.56 13.57
CA GLU A 7 13.56 12.94 13.20
C GLU A 7 13.10 13.31 11.79
N VAL A 8 13.23 12.39 10.82
CA VAL A 8 12.76 12.60 9.45
C VAL A 8 11.24 12.71 9.39
N PHE A 9 10.54 11.89 10.18
CA PHE A 9 9.09 11.92 10.25
C PHE A 9 8.57 13.22 10.87
N ASP A 10 9.15 13.67 11.98
CA ASP A 10 8.78 14.93 12.62
C ASP A 10 9.04 16.13 11.69
N ALA A 11 10.16 16.12 10.96
CA ALA A 11 10.44 17.14 9.95
C ALA A 11 9.42 17.12 8.80
N ALA A 12 9.00 15.94 8.34
CA ALA A 12 7.98 15.80 7.31
C ALA A 12 6.59 16.27 7.79
N LEU A 13 6.26 16.09 9.07
CA LEU A 13 5.02 16.58 9.66
C LEU A 13 4.99 18.11 9.81
N ALA A 14 6.15 18.77 9.90
CA ALA A 14 6.25 20.22 9.93
C ALA A 14 6.00 20.90 8.56
N LEU A 15 5.94 20.11 7.47
CA LEU A 15 5.63 20.60 6.13
C LEU A 15 4.14 20.92 5.97
N SER A 16 3.83 21.75 4.97
CA SER A 16 2.45 21.95 4.51
C SER A 16 1.83 20.62 4.05
N ASP A 17 0.50 20.53 4.04
CA ASP A 17 -0.20 19.32 3.55
C ASP A 17 0.17 18.98 2.10
N GLU A 18 0.34 20.02 1.26
CA GLU A 18 0.75 19.86 -0.14
C GLU A 18 2.17 19.30 -0.24
N ASP A 19 3.13 19.91 0.46
CA ASP A 19 4.53 19.48 0.40
C ASP A 19 4.73 18.09 1.01
N ARG A 20 3.96 17.76 2.05
CA ARG A 20 3.97 16.42 2.65
C ARG A 20 3.42 15.37 1.66
N GLY A 21 2.38 15.72 0.90
CA GLY A 21 1.88 14.87 -0.19
C GLY A 21 2.94 14.63 -1.26
N ARG A 22 3.62 15.70 -1.71
CA ARG A 22 4.70 15.61 -2.71
C ARG A 22 5.90 14.81 -2.21
N LEU A 23 6.25 14.94 -0.93
CA LEU A 23 7.30 14.13 -0.31
C LEU A 23 6.92 12.65 -0.27
N ALA A 24 5.68 12.33 0.10
CA ALA A 24 5.19 10.96 0.11
C ALA A 24 5.24 10.32 -1.29
N GLU A 25 4.80 11.04 -2.32
CA GLU A 25 4.91 10.60 -3.72
C GLU A 25 6.36 10.28 -4.11
N LYS A 26 7.29 11.20 -3.87
CA LYS A 26 8.72 11.00 -4.17
C LYS A 26 9.34 9.81 -3.44
N LEU A 27 8.94 9.58 -2.19
CA LEU A 27 9.42 8.44 -1.42
C LEU A 27 8.91 7.12 -2.02
N VAL A 28 7.64 7.06 -2.43
CA VAL A 28 7.08 5.88 -3.12
C VAL A 28 7.80 5.64 -4.45
N GLU A 29 7.97 6.67 -5.28
CA GLU A 29 8.72 6.57 -6.55
C GLU A 29 10.15 6.05 -6.35
N SER A 30 10.80 6.41 -5.24
CA SER A 30 12.16 5.94 -4.94
C SER A 30 12.22 4.44 -4.64
N LEU A 31 11.12 3.85 -4.19
CA LEU A 31 11.02 2.41 -3.89
C LEU A 31 10.68 1.59 -5.14
N ASP A 32 9.98 2.19 -6.11
CA ASP A 32 9.59 1.50 -7.35
C ASP A 32 10.80 1.03 -8.18
N GLN A 33 11.96 1.67 -8.03
CA GLN A 33 13.21 1.25 -8.69
C GLN A 33 13.75 -0.10 -8.18
N ALA A 34 13.24 -0.59 -7.05
CA ALA A 34 13.68 -1.84 -6.43
C ALA A 34 12.77 -3.04 -6.78
N ILE A 35 11.78 -2.87 -7.66
CA ILE A 35 10.89 -3.96 -8.06
C ILE A 35 11.63 -4.90 -9.02
N ASP A 36 11.83 -6.15 -8.60
CA ASP A 36 12.35 -7.21 -9.45
C ASP A 36 11.37 -7.45 -10.61
N PRO A 37 11.78 -7.37 -11.89
CA PRO A 37 10.93 -7.66 -13.04
C PRO A 37 10.20 -9.01 -12.96
N ALA A 38 10.78 -10.01 -12.30
CA ALA A 38 10.10 -11.29 -12.07
C ALA A 38 8.83 -11.16 -11.21
N THR A 39 8.72 -10.10 -10.40
CA THR A 39 7.53 -9.77 -9.61
C THR A 39 6.39 -9.31 -10.52
N GLU A 40 6.68 -8.52 -11.56
CA GLU A 40 5.66 -8.06 -12.51
C GLU A 40 5.04 -9.22 -13.29
N ASP A 41 5.86 -10.17 -13.74
CA ASP A 41 5.39 -11.37 -14.45
C ASP A 41 4.46 -12.23 -13.58
N VAL A 42 4.81 -12.40 -12.30
CA VAL A 42 3.98 -13.14 -11.33
C VAL A 42 2.66 -12.42 -11.07
N TRP A 43 2.68 -11.09 -10.99
CA TRP A 43 1.45 -10.29 -10.86
C TRP A 43 0.57 -10.36 -12.09
N ALA A 44 1.16 -10.30 -13.30
CA ALA A 44 0.43 -10.44 -14.56
C ALA A 44 -0.28 -11.81 -14.63
N ALA A 45 0.44 -12.89 -14.33
CA ALA A 45 -0.13 -14.24 -14.27
C ALA A 45 -1.27 -14.36 -13.23
N GLU A 46 -1.13 -13.73 -12.06
CA GLU A 46 -2.17 -13.72 -11.04
C GLU A 46 -3.42 -12.91 -11.48
N ILE A 47 -3.24 -11.80 -12.18
CA ILE A 47 -4.35 -11.01 -12.74
C ILE A 47 -5.12 -11.85 -13.76
N GLU A 48 -4.43 -12.47 -14.72
CA GLU A 48 -5.06 -13.35 -15.71
C GLU A 48 -5.85 -14.49 -15.04
N ARG A 49 -5.25 -15.14 -14.03
CA ARG A 49 -5.92 -16.20 -13.26
C ARG A 49 -7.18 -15.69 -12.55
N ARG A 50 -7.16 -14.48 -11.98
CA ARG A 50 -8.33 -13.90 -11.31
C ARG A 50 -9.43 -13.51 -12.29
N LEU A 51 -9.08 -12.96 -13.45
CA LEU A 51 -10.05 -12.65 -14.51
C LEU A 51 -10.73 -13.92 -15.01
N ALA A 52 -9.98 -14.99 -15.30
CA ALA A 52 -10.57 -16.25 -15.73
C ALA A 52 -11.58 -16.83 -14.71
N ARG A 53 -11.30 -16.67 -13.40
CA ARG A 53 -12.25 -17.08 -12.34
C ARG A 53 -13.48 -16.21 -12.26
N ILE A 54 -13.35 -14.91 -12.54
CA ILE A 54 -14.48 -13.97 -12.64
C ILE A 54 -15.38 -14.40 -13.79
N ASP A 55 -14.81 -14.60 -14.97
CA ASP A 55 -15.54 -14.97 -16.18
C ASP A 55 -16.21 -16.34 -16.05
N ALA A 56 -15.55 -17.29 -15.36
CA ALA A 56 -16.12 -18.61 -15.05
C ALA A 56 -17.19 -18.58 -13.94
N GLY A 57 -17.51 -17.42 -13.36
CA GLY A 57 -18.47 -17.31 -12.25
C GLY A 57 -18.00 -17.92 -10.93
N GLN A 58 -16.69 -18.16 -10.80
CA GLN A 58 -16.05 -18.77 -9.62
C GLN A 58 -15.55 -17.72 -8.60
N ALA A 59 -15.72 -16.44 -8.91
CA ALA A 59 -15.41 -15.35 -8.01
C ALA A 59 -16.55 -15.10 -7.02
N ARG A 60 -16.20 -14.82 -5.76
CA ARG A 60 -17.15 -14.32 -4.76
C ARG A 60 -17.02 -12.81 -4.68
N TRP A 61 -18.13 -12.12 -4.86
CA TRP A 61 -18.20 -10.67 -4.80
C TRP A 61 -18.53 -10.21 -3.39
N LEU A 62 -17.98 -9.07 -3.02
CA LEU A 62 -18.41 -8.30 -1.87
C LEU A 62 -19.08 -7.03 -2.39
N THR A 63 -20.07 -6.55 -1.67
CA THR A 63 -20.54 -5.18 -1.85
C THR A 63 -19.43 -4.20 -1.49
N LEU A 64 -19.53 -2.96 -1.98
CA LEU A 64 -18.57 -1.92 -1.67
C LEU A 64 -18.48 -1.67 -0.15
N ASP A 65 -19.62 -1.63 0.53
CA ASP A 65 -19.70 -1.42 1.98
C ASP A 65 -18.98 -2.52 2.77
N GLU A 66 -19.15 -3.79 2.38
CA GLU A 66 -18.46 -4.92 2.98
C GLU A 66 -16.94 -4.85 2.73
N ALA A 67 -16.54 -4.47 1.51
CA ALA A 67 -15.14 -4.31 1.15
C ALA A 67 -14.47 -3.19 1.96
N VAL A 68 -15.09 -2.00 2.02
CA VAL A 68 -14.59 -0.83 2.79
C VAL A 68 -14.51 -1.16 4.28
N THR A 69 -15.55 -1.78 4.84
CA THR A 69 -15.56 -2.19 6.25
C THR A 69 -14.40 -3.13 6.57
N ARG A 70 -14.15 -4.11 5.70
CA ARG A 70 -13.04 -5.05 5.85
C ARG A 70 -11.67 -4.37 5.75
N LEU A 71 -11.51 -3.44 4.80
CA LEU A 71 -10.29 -2.64 4.60
C LEU A 71 -9.97 -1.80 5.84
N HIS A 72 -10.95 -1.08 6.37
CA HIS A 72 -10.79 -0.28 7.58
C HIS A 72 -10.40 -1.13 8.79
N ARG A 73 -10.98 -2.34 8.92
CA ARG A 73 -10.61 -3.28 9.97
C ARG A 73 -9.16 -3.76 9.83
N ALA A 74 -8.73 -4.11 8.62
CA ALA A 74 -7.37 -4.59 8.37
C ALA A 74 -6.31 -3.50 8.62
N ALA A 75 -6.53 -2.29 8.10
CA ALA A 75 -5.63 -1.15 8.32
C ALA A 75 -5.48 -0.78 9.81
N ARG A 76 -6.55 -0.95 10.60
CA ARG A 76 -6.51 -0.72 12.05
C ARG A 76 -5.69 -1.78 12.80
N VAL A 77 -5.68 -3.03 12.31
CA VAL A 77 -4.85 -4.11 12.89
C VAL A 77 -3.37 -3.87 12.58
N GLU A 78 -3.05 -3.46 11.35
CA GLU A 78 -1.67 -3.18 10.94
C GLU A 78 -1.06 -2.01 11.73
N ARG A 79 -1.83 -0.93 11.97
CA ARG A 79 -1.42 0.16 12.87
C ARG A 79 -1.17 -0.28 14.31
N ALA A 80 -1.91 -1.26 14.82
CA ALA A 80 -1.72 -1.78 16.17
C ALA A 80 -0.49 -2.70 16.30
N ILE A 81 -0.08 -3.35 15.20
CA ILE A 81 1.12 -4.22 15.15
C ILE A 81 2.40 -3.39 14.89
N SER A 82 2.28 -2.29 14.15
CA SER A 82 3.43 -1.44 13.74
C SER A 82 3.79 -0.34 14.75
N SER A 83 3.05 -0.18 15.85
CA SER A 83 3.47 0.67 16.97
C SER A 83 4.38 -0.11 17.93
N PRO A 84 5.68 0.22 18.05
CA PRO A 84 6.52 -0.33 19.10
C PRO A 84 6.05 0.23 20.45
N ARG A 85 5.99 -0.64 21.46
CA ARG A 85 5.92 -0.25 22.87
C ARG A 85 7.23 0.36 23.34
#